data_AF-A0A497FIM7-F1
#
_entry.id   AF-A0A497FIM7-F1
#
_cell.length_a   1.000
_cell.length_b   1.000
_cell.length_c   1.000
_cell.angle_alpha   90.00
_cell.angle_beta   90.00
_cell.angle_gamma   90.00
#
_symmetry.space_group_name_H-M   'P 1'
#
loop_
_entity.id
_entity.type
_entity.pdbx_description
1 polymer ?
#
loop_
_entity_poly.entity_id
_entity_poly.type
_entity_poly.pdbx_seq_one_letter_code
_entity_poly.pdbx_strand_id
1 'polypeptide(L)'
;MNEIVRKILELLNYAMTVMGISFTMLSIWMTIFKIGRNPLTALAIGMAFFAGAYVIQKLAYKTCPRCGSILIENGRCQVCDYELSRER
;
A
#
# COMPACT_ATOMS: atom_id res chain seq x y z
N MET A 1 1.56 9.05 17.80
CA MET A 1 2.02 7.76 17.21
C MET A 1 3.53 7.71 17.41
N ASN A 2 4.05 6.71 18.12
CA ASN A 2 5.49 6.64 18.41
C ASN A 2 6.28 6.55 17.11
N GLU A 3 7.41 7.26 17.04
CA GLU A 3 8.27 7.32 15.86
C GLU A 3 8.75 5.93 15.41
N ILE A 4 8.96 5.03 16.37
CA ILE A 4 9.28 3.61 16.18
C ILE A 4 8.16 2.88 15.42
N VAL A 5 6.90 3.12 15.77
CA VAL A 5 5.74 2.48 15.13
C VAL A 5 5.62 2.93 13.68
N ARG A 6 5.87 4.21 13.40
CA ARG A 6 5.88 4.74 12.03
C ARG A 6 6.97 4.09 11.18
N LYS A 7 8.20 3.97 11.72
CA LYS A 7 9.30 3.26 11.04
C LYS A 7 9.00 1.80 10.75
N ILE A 8 8.37 1.09 11.69
CA ILE A 8 7.97 -0.30 11.50
C ILE A 8 6.92 -0.41 10.39
N LEU A 9 5.90 0.46 10.40
CA LEU A 9 4.87 0.50 9.35
C LEU A 9 5.46 0.82 7.97
N GLU A 10 6.40 1.76 7.89
CA GLU A 10 7.10 2.10 6.65
C GLU A 10 7.91 0.91 6.12
N LEU A 11 8.65 0.22 7.00
CA LEU A 11 9.40 -0.98 6.64
C LEU A 11 8.48 -2.11 6.16
N LEU A 12 7.35 -2.31 6.83
CA LEU A 12 6.36 -3.33 6.48
C LEU A 12 5.69 -3.02 5.13
N ASN A 13 5.33 -1.75 4.90
CA ASN A 13 4.79 -1.28 3.63
C ASN A 13 5.80 -1.47 2.49
N TYR A 14 7.07 -1.14 2.72
CA TYR A 14 8.15 -1.36 1.76
C TYR A 14 8.31 -2.85 1.44
N ALA A 15 8.41 -3.70 2.48
CA ALA A 15 8.55 -5.15 2.30
C ALA A 15 7.38 -5.75 1.51
N MET A 16 6.14 -5.37 1.83
CA MET A 16 4.96 -5.84 1.09
C MET A 16 4.94 -5.37 -0.35
N THR A 17 5.32 -4.13 -0.62
CA THR A 17 5.39 -3.61 -2.00
C THR A 17 6.43 -4.36 -2.81
N VAL A 18 7.63 -4.60 -2.25
CA VAL A 18 8.70 -5.37 -2.90
C VAL A 18 8.23 -6.80 -3.19
N MET A 19 7.62 -7.47 -2.20
CA MET A 19 7.08 -8.82 -2.41
C MET A 19 6.00 -8.86 -3.48
N GLY A 20 5.09 -7.88 -3.52
CA GLY A 20 4.08 -7.74 -4.56
C GLY A 20 4.68 -7.63 -5.96
N ILE A 21 5.72 -6.81 -6.13
CA ILE A 21 6.45 -6.67 -7.39
C ILE A 21 7.14 -7.99 -7.77
N SER A 22 7.81 -8.66 -6.83
CA SER A 22 8.50 -9.93 -7.11
C SER A 22 7.53 -11.02 -7.58
N PHE A 23 6.37 -11.17 -6.93
CA PHE A 23 5.38 -12.19 -7.31
C PHE A 23 4.67 -11.89 -8.63
N THR A 24 4.37 -10.63 -8.91
CA THR A 24 3.82 -10.23 -10.22
C THR A 24 4.83 -10.44 -11.34
N MET A 25 6.09 -10.08 -11.12
CA MET A 25 7.18 -10.32 -12.07
C MET A 25 7.44 -11.81 -12.29
N LEU A 26 7.37 -12.63 -11.23
CA LEU A 26 7.43 -14.09 -11.33
C LEU A 26 6.29 -14.65 -12.18
N SER A 27 5.06 -14.14 -11.99
CA SER A 27 3.90 -14.55 -12.80
C SER A 27 4.11 -14.28 -14.29
N ILE A 28 4.64 -13.10 -14.63
CA ILE A 28 4.97 -12.74 -16.01
C ILE A 28 6.02 -13.69 -16.57
N TRP A 29 7.09 -13.98 -15.82
CA TRP A 29 8.12 -14.94 -16.21
C TRP A 29 7.56 -16.34 -16.46
N MET A 30 6.73 -16.84 -15.56
CA MET A 30 6.07 -18.14 -15.72
C MET A 30 5.20 -18.19 -16.98
N THR A 31 4.54 -17.08 -17.31
CA THR A 31 3.70 -16.95 -18.51
C THR A 31 4.54 -16.94 -19.80
N ILE A 32 5.64 -16.18 -19.83
CA ILE A 32 6.53 -16.06 -21.00
C ILE A 32 7.24 -17.38 -21.28
N PHE A 33 7.86 -17.97 -20.26
CA PHE A 33 8.66 -19.18 -20.42
C PHE A 33 7.83 -20.47 -20.38
N LYS A 34 6.51 -20.38 -20.16
CA LYS A 34 5.60 -21.51 -19.91
C LYS A 34 6.11 -22.45 -18.81
N ILE A 35 6.82 -21.87 -17.83
CA ILE A 35 7.38 -22.58 -16.68
C ILE A 35 6.44 -22.37 -15.50
N GLY A 36 5.97 -23.46 -14.90
CA GLY A 36 5.07 -23.42 -13.74
C GLY A 36 3.63 -23.81 -14.05
N ARG A 37 2.94 -24.39 -13.06
CA ARG A 37 1.62 -25.02 -13.24
C ARG A 37 0.47 -24.03 -13.33
N ASN A 38 0.57 -22.87 -12.66
CA ASN A 38 -0.46 -21.83 -12.66
C ASN A 38 0.15 -20.43 -12.43
N PRO A 39 0.41 -19.65 -13.51
CA PRO A 39 0.93 -18.28 -13.37
C PRO A 39 -0.06 -17.33 -12.69
N LEU A 40 -1.37 -17.59 -12.80
CA LEU A 40 -2.41 -16.81 -12.13
C LEU A 40 -2.28 -16.81 -10.60
N THR A 41 -1.81 -17.90 -10.00
CA THR A 41 -1.68 -17.98 -8.54
C THR A 41 -0.62 -17.01 -8.03
N ALA A 42 0.53 -16.91 -8.72
CA ALA A 42 1.55 -15.94 -8.36
C ALA A 42 1.09 -14.49 -8.54
N LEU A 43 0.29 -14.23 -9.57
CA LEU A 43 -0.30 -12.90 -9.79
C LEU A 43 -1.27 -12.55 -8.66
N ALA A 44 -2.13 -13.49 -8.25
CA ALA A 44 -3.06 -13.31 -7.14
C ALA A 44 -2.32 -13.05 -5.82
N ILE A 45 -1.22 -13.77 -5.56
CA ILE A 45 -0.36 -13.54 -4.37
C ILE A 45 0.25 -12.14 -4.44
N GLY A 46 0.76 -11.72 -5.60
CA GLY A 46 1.31 -10.37 -5.78
C GLY A 46 0.28 -9.28 -5.52
N MET A 47 -0.94 -9.43 -6.03
CA MET A 47 -2.06 -8.51 -5.76
C MET A 47 -2.43 -8.47 -4.27
N ALA A 48 -2.41 -9.61 -3.57
CA ALA A 48 -2.69 -9.67 -2.14
C ALA A 48 -1.67 -8.86 -1.33
N PHE A 49 -0.38 -8.92 -1.69
CA PHE A 49 0.66 -8.10 -1.07
C PHE A 49 0.43 -6.59 -1.31
N PHE A 50 0.05 -6.19 -2.52
CA PHE A 50 -0.28 -4.78 -2.79
C PHE A 50 -1.51 -4.31 -2.01
N ALA A 51 -2.55 -5.13 -1.92
CA ALA A 51 -3.73 -4.82 -1.11
C ALA A 51 -3.36 -4.65 0.38
N GLY A 52 -2.50 -5.54 0.90
CA GLY A 52 -1.95 -5.40 2.24
C GLY A 52 -1.15 -4.10 2.43
N ALA A 53 -0.26 -3.78 1.49
CA ALA A 53 0.54 -2.55 1.53
C ALA A 53 -0.34 -1.30 1.55
N TYR A 54 -1.42 -1.29 0.76
CA TYR A 54 -2.41 -0.22 0.75
C TYR A 54 -3.10 -0.03 2.12
N VAL A 55 -3.51 -1.13 2.77
CA VAL A 55 -4.11 -1.08 4.10
C VAL A 55 -3.13 -0.51 5.13
N ILE A 56 -1.86 -0.94 5.07
CA ILE A 56 -0.81 -0.42 5.95
C ILE A 56 -0.59 1.08 5.73
N GLN A 57 -0.56 1.56 4.49
CA GLN A 57 -0.47 3.00 4.21
C GLN A 57 -1.66 3.76 4.79
N LYS A 58 -2.87 3.23 4.64
CA LYS A 58 -4.08 3.85 5.18
C LYS A 58 -4.07 3.93 6.71
N LEU A 59 -3.42 2.98 7.38
CA LEU A 59 -3.23 2.97 8.84
C LEU A 59 -2.09 3.88 9.30
N ALA A 60 -0.99 3.93 8.54
CA ALA A 60 0.21 4.69 8.88
C ALA A 60 0.04 6.20 8.62
N TYR A 61 -0.73 6.56 7.59
CA TYR A 61 -0.99 7.95 7.22
C TYR A 61 -2.45 8.29 7.46
N LYS A 62 -2.70 9.45 8.07
CA LYS A 62 -4.07 9.99 8.10
C LYS A 62 -4.51 10.20 6.66
N THR A 63 -5.55 9.48 6.27
CA THR A 63 -6.24 9.68 5.00
C THR A 63 -7.40 10.63 5.24
N CYS A 64 -7.61 11.57 4.33
CA CYS A 64 -8.77 12.44 4.41
C CYS A 64 -10.03 11.66 4.04
N PRO A 65 -11.12 11.75 4.83
CA PRO A 65 -12.35 10.98 4.61
C PRO A 65 -13.09 11.37 3.32
N ARG A 66 -12.83 12.58 2.80
CA ARG A 66 -13.54 13.13 1.63
C ARG A 66 -12.82 12.83 0.31
N CYS A 67 -11.51 13.09 0.26
CA CYS A 67 -10.67 12.96 -0.94
C CYS A 67 -9.92 11.61 -1.00
N GLY A 68 -9.82 10.89 0.13
CA GLY A 68 -8.98 9.69 0.24
C GLY A 68 -7.47 9.98 0.16
N SER A 69 -7.06 11.26 0.10
CA SER A 69 -5.65 11.62 -0.02
C SER A 69 -4.92 11.53 1.32
N ILE A 70 -3.64 11.19 1.25
CA ILE A 70 -2.70 11.17 2.37
C ILE A 70 -1.93 12.50 2.51
N LEU A 71 -2.11 13.45 1.58
CA LEU A 71 -1.50 14.78 1.66
C LEU A 71 -2.30 15.64 2.63
N ILE A 72 -1.99 15.47 3.92
CA ILE A 72 -2.55 16.26 5.00
C ILE A 72 -1.45 17.12 5.61
N GLU A 73 -1.62 18.43 5.52
CA GLU A 73 -0.67 19.40 6.05
C GLU A 73 -1.44 20.35 6.99
N ASN A 74 -0.92 20.57 8.20
CA ASN A 74 -1.58 21.39 9.23
C ASN A 74 -3.05 21.02 9.53
N GLY A 75 -3.42 19.76 9.33
CA GLY A 75 -4.79 19.29 9.58
C GLY A 75 -5.77 19.59 8.44
N ARG A 76 -5.31 19.91 7.22
CA ARG A 76 -6.15 20.06 6.02
C ARG A 76 -5.72 19.11 4.89
N CYS A 77 -6.67 18.54 4.14
CA CYS A 77 -6.38 17.81 2.88
C CYS A 77 -5.98 18.80 1.79
N GLN A 78 -4.77 18.71 1.26
CA GLN A 78 -4.29 19.58 0.16
C GLN A 78 -5.04 19.36 -1.17
N VAL A 79 -5.83 18.28 -1.29
CA VAL A 79 -6.55 17.92 -2.53
C VAL A 79 -7.99 18.42 -2.54
N CYS A 80 -8.65 18.54 -1.38
CA CYS A 80 -10.05 18.96 -1.30
C CYS A 80 -10.33 20.01 -0.22
N ASP A 81 -9.26 20.60 0.34
CA ASP A 81 -9.29 21.59 1.42
C ASP A 81 -10.10 21.18 2.67
N TYR A 82 -10.38 19.87 2.83
CA TYR A 82 -11.14 19.39 3.97
C TYR A 82 -10.33 19.52 5.25
N GLU A 83 -10.91 20.19 6.25
CA GLU A 83 -10.27 20.48 7.52
C GLU A 83 -10.52 19.35 8.52
N LEU A 84 -9.51 18.50 8.72
CA LEU A 84 -9.52 17.38 9.68
C LEU A 84 -9.37 17.84 11.14
N SER A 85 -9.05 19.12 11.41
CA SER A 85 -8.88 19.63 12.78
C SER A 85 -10.21 19.78 13.55
N ARG A 86 -11.35 19.79 12.84
CA ARG A 86 -12.69 20.01 13.40
C ARG A 86 -13.37 18.74 13.93
N GLU A 87 -12.79 17.58 13.67
CA GLU A 87 -13.31 16.25 14.06
C GLU A 87 -12.65 15.68 15.33
N ARG A 88 -11.88 16.49 16.08
CA ARG A 88 -11.33 16.10 17.38
C ARG A 88 -12.23 16.53 18.53
#